data_AF-A0A952HC51-F1
#
_entry.id   AF-A0A952HC51-F1
#
_cell.length_a   1.000
_cell.length_b   1.000
_cell.length_c   1.000
_cell.angle_alpha   90.00
_cell.angle_beta   90.00
_cell.angle_gamma   90.00
#
_symmetry.space_group_name_H-M   'P 1'
#
loop_
_entity.id
_entity.type
_entity.pdbx_description
1 polymer ?
#
loop_
_entity_poly.entity_id
_entity_poly.type
_entity_poly.pdbx_seq_one_letter_code
_entity_poly.pdbx_strand_id
1 'polypeptide(L)'
;MTTTSLTQATTSGAARGTRRTRRDWRGWAFVAPFMVVFAAMIIAPVVYAIYLSLFRQQLIGGNAFVGLGNYVAVLQDDKFWASLGRVSLFLVVQV
;
A
#
# COMPACT_ATOMS: atom_id res chain seq x y z
N MET A 1 24.29 37.89 -62.32
CA MET A 1 23.27 36.84 -62.08
C MET A 1 23.24 36.61 -60.57
N THR A 2 22.40 37.30 -59.80
CA THR A 2 20.99 36.94 -59.47
C THR A 2 20.96 35.59 -58.74
N THR A 3 20.55 35.39 -57.48
CA THR A 3 19.85 36.16 -56.46
C THR A 3 20.02 35.43 -55.13
N THR A 4 20.18 36.18 -54.05
CA THR A 4 19.82 35.76 -52.68
C THR A 4 18.39 35.21 -52.67
N SER A 5 18.21 33.99 -52.17
CA SER A 5 16.89 33.51 -51.72
C SER A 5 16.96 33.18 -50.23
N LEU A 6 16.66 34.21 -49.43
CA LEU A 6 15.95 34.02 -48.17
C LEU A 6 14.53 33.55 -48.49
N THR A 7 13.92 32.82 -47.55
CA THR A 7 12.48 32.49 -47.41
C THR A 7 12.22 30.99 -47.52
N GLN A 8 12.10 30.34 -46.35
CA GLN A 8 10.79 29.90 -45.87
C GLN A 8 10.91 29.44 -44.42
N ALA A 9 10.62 30.36 -43.50
CA ALA A 9 9.94 29.96 -42.27
C ALA A 9 8.49 29.66 -42.67
N THR A 10 8.15 28.37 -42.71
CA THR A 10 6.76 27.93 -42.73
C THR A 10 6.54 27.10 -41.48
N THR A 11 5.91 27.75 -40.51
CA THR A 11 5.18 27.17 -39.39
C THR A 11 4.44 25.91 -39.84
N SER A 12 4.99 24.74 -39.50
CA SER A 12 4.18 23.53 -39.41
C SER A 12 4.04 23.21 -37.94
N GLY A 13 3.07 23.89 -37.32
CA GLY A 13 2.43 23.41 -36.11
C GLY A 13 1.78 22.07 -36.44
N ALA A 14 2.59 21.01 -36.49
CA ALA A 14 2.09 19.65 -36.55
C ALA A 14 1.32 19.43 -35.25
N ALA A 15 -0.01 19.39 -35.40
CA ALA A 15 -0.96 19.12 -34.35
C ALA A 15 -0.38 18.07 -33.39
N ARG A 16 -0.19 18.49 -32.14
CA ARG A 16 0.28 17.63 -31.06
C ARG A 16 -0.86 16.65 -30.77
N GLY A 17 -0.96 15.63 -31.62
CA GLY A 17 -1.98 14.59 -31.53
C GLY A 17 -1.93 14.07 -30.11
N THR A 18 -3.04 14.22 -29.39
CA THR A 18 -3.18 13.64 -28.06
C THR A 18 -3.00 12.14 -28.24
N ARG A 19 -1.78 11.64 -27.94
CA ARG A 19 -1.52 10.20 -27.83
C ARG A 19 -2.47 9.72 -26.74
N ARG A 20 -3.64 9.23 -27.15
CA ARG A 20 -4.47 8.37 -26.32
C ARG A 20 -3.56 7.24 -25.91
N THR A 21 -3.11 7.30 -24.66
CA THR A 21 -2.38 6.22 -24.01
C THR A 21 -3.30 5.00 -24.10
N ARG A 22 -3.06 4.15 -25.10
CA ARG A 22 -3.64 2.81 -25.10
C ARG A 22 -3.18 2.19 -23.79
N ARG A 23 -4.13 1.82 -22.93
CA ARG A 23 -3.80 1.15 -21.66
C ARG A 23 -3.11 -0.15 -22.03
N ASP A 24 -1.79 -0.16 -21.93
CA ASP A 24 -0.96 -1.31 -22.25
C ASP A 24 -1.08 -2.34 -21.12
N TRP A 25 -2.06 -3.24 -21.26
CA TRP A 25 -2.31 -4.36 -20.33
C TRP A 25 -1.08 -5.27 -20.16
N ARG A 26 -0.17 -5.27 -21.15
CA ARG A 26 1.06 -6.07 -21.15
C ARG A 26 1.95 -5.80 -19.93
N GLY A 27 2.01 -4.55 -19.46
CA GLY A 27 2.76 -4.20 -18.24
C GLY A 27 2.16 -4.85 -16.98
N TRP A 28 0.83 -4.87 -16.87
CA TRP A 28 0.14 -5.55 -15.77
C TRP A 28 0.33 -7.06 -15.79
N ALA A 29 0.32 -7.67 -16.98
CA ALA A 29 0.58 -9.11 -17.12
C ALA A 29 1.99 -9.51 -16.66
N PHE A 30 2.99 -8.66 -16.86
CA PHE A 30 4.36 -8.91 -16.40
C PHE A 30 4.49 -8.85 -14.87
N VAL A 31 3.75 -7.94 -14.23
CA VAL A 31 3.77 -7.75 -12.77
C VAL A 31 2.83 -8.74 -12.05
N ALA A 32 1.83 -9.29 -12.74
CA ALA A 32 0.83 -10.21 -12.20
C ALA A 32 1.40 -11.39 -11.38
N PRO A 33 2.39 -12.19 -11.84
CA PRO A 33 2.88 -13.32 -11.05
C PRO A 33 3.50 -12.89 -9.72
N PHE A 34 4.25 -11.78 -9.70
CA PHE A 34 4.75 -11.20 -8.45
C PHE A 34 3.60 -10.76 -7.54
N MET A 35 2.58 -10.09 -8.08
CA MET A 35 1.43 -9.64 -7.29
C MET A 35 0.64 -10.78 -6.69
N VAL A 36 0.51 -11.91 -7.40
CA VAL A 36 -0.15 -13.11 -6.88
C VAL A 36 0.62 -13.65 -5.66
N VAL A 37 1.95 -13.80 -5.78
CA VAL A 37 2.77 -14.27 -4.66
C VAL A 37 2.75 -13.28 -3.50
N PHE A 38 2.88 -11.98 -3.78
CA PHE A 38 2.79 -10.92 -2.78
C PHE A 38 1.44 -10.96 -2.04
N ALA A 39 0.34 -11.09 -2.79
CA ALA A 39 -0.99 -11.20 -2.20
C ALA A 39 -1.13 -12.45 -1.34
N ALA A 40 -0.62 -13.60 -1.78
CA ALA A 40 -0.71 -14.86 -1.05
C ALA A 40 0.17 -14.88 0.22
N MET A 41 1.38 -14.31 0.15
CA MET A 41 2.37 -14.42 1.23
C MET A 41 2.32 -13.25 2.22
N ILE A 42 1.86 -12.08 1.80
CA ILE A 42 1.82 -10.88 2.65
C ILE A 42 0.38 -10.46 2.92
N ILE A 43 -0.39 -10.18 1.86
CA ILE A 43 -1.74 -9.62 2.06
C ILE A 43 -2.66 -10.63 2.74
N ALA A 44 -2.69 -11.88 2.29
CA ALA A 44 -3.58 -12.91 2.82
C ALA A 44 -3.37 -13.16 4.33
N PRO A 45 -2.15 -13.41 4.86
CA PRO A 45 -1.98 -13.59 6.29
C PRO A 45 -2.26 -12.31 7.09
N VAL A 46 -1.97 -11.11 6.54
CA VAL A 46 -2.31 -9.85 7.21
C VAL A 46 -3.81 -9.67 7.32
N VAL A 47 -4.57 -9.89 6.24
CA VAL A 47 -6.03 -9.81 6.26
C VAL A 47 -6.61 -10.86 7.19
N TYR A 48 -6.05 -12.08 7.22
CA TYR A 48 -6.49 -13.12 8.14
C TYR A 48 -6.21 -12.74 9.61
N ALA A 49 -5.06 -12.15 9.91
CA ALA A 49 -4.74 -11.66 11.26
C ALA A 49 -5.68 -10.51 11.70
N ILE A 50 -6.00 -9.58 10.80
CA ILE A 50 -6.99 -8.53 11.04
C ILE A 50 -8.38 -9.13 11.26
N TYR A 51 -8.77 -10.12 10.46
CA TYR A 51 -10.03 -10.82 10.68
C TYR A 51 -10.05 -11.47 12.07
N LEU A 52 -9.00 -12.19 12.44
CA LEU A 52 -8.89 -12.88 13.72
C LEU A 52 -8.85 -11.91 14.91
N SER A 53 -8.26 -10.72 14.76
CA SER A 53 -8.19 -9.71 15.84
C SER A 53 -9.56 -9.15 16.24
N LEU A 54 -10.59 -9.32 15.39
CA LEU A 54 -11.98 -8.98 15.69
C LEU A 54 -12.69 -10.04 16.55
N PHE A 55 -12.06 -11.19 16.75
CA PHE A 55 -12.58 -12.27 17.58
C PHE A 55 -11.76 -12.41 18.86
N ARG A 56 -12.40 -12.84 19.93
CA ARG A 56 -11.75 -13.22 21.19
C ARG A 56 -11.83 -14.73 21.33
N GLN A 57 -10.67 -15.38 21.41
CA GLN A 57 -10.58 -16.80 21.68
C GLN A 57 -10.85 -17.03 23.17
N GLN A 58 -11.87 -17.83 23.47
CA GLN A 58 -12.21 -18.22 24.84
C GLN A 58 -11.80 -19.67 25.06
N LEU A 59 -11.34 -19.98 26.27
CA LEU A 59 -10.97 -21.34 26.68
C LEU A 59 -12.15 -22.31 26.59
N ILE A 60 -13.37 -21.79 26.76
CA ILE A 60 -14.64 -22.52 26.69
C ILE A 60 -15.56 -21.72 25.77
N GLY A 61 -16.22 -22.38 24.81
CA GLY A 61 -17.17 -21.73 23.89
C GLY A 61 -16.58 -21.22 22.57
N GLY A 62 -15.28 -21.39 22.32
CA GLY A 62 -14.64 -21.11 21.02
C GLY A 62 -14.35 -19.62 20.76
N ASN A 63 -14.36 -19.22 19.48
CA ASN A 63 -14.13 -17.82 19.09
C ASN A 63 -15.43 -17.02 19.17
N ALA A 64 -15.46 -16.00 20.02
CA ALA A 64 -16.55 -15.03 20.05
C ALA A 64 -16.19 -13.79 19.23
N PHE A 65 -17.12 -13.30 18.41
CA PHE A 65 -16.94 -12.03 17.72
C PHE A 65 -17.09 -10.88 18.73
N VAL A 66 -16.05 -10.06 18.87
CA VAL A 66 -16.00 -8.93 19.83
C VAL A 66 -15.75 -7.59 19.13
N GLY A 67 -15.62 -7.58 17.80
CA GLY A 67 -15.28 -6.40 17.02
C GLY A 67 -14.01 -5.74 17.53
N LEU A 68 -14.09 -4.46 17.90
CA LEU A 68 -12.94 -3.72 18.42
C LEU A 68 -12.67 -3.93 19.93
N GLY A 69 -13.43 -4.80 20.60
CA GLY A 69 -13.32 -5.01 22.05
C GLY A 69 -11.94 -5.46 22.53
N ASN A 70 -11.17 -6.17 21.69
CA ASN A 70 -9.78 -6.52 22.00
C ASN A 70 -8.87 -5.27 22.06
N TYR A 71 -9.07 -4.31 21.16
CA TYR A 71 -8.27 -3.08 21.12
C TYR A 71 -8.58 -2.17 22.31
N VAL A 72 -9.87 -1.98 22.63
CA VAL A 72 -10.28 -1.18 23.80
C VAL A 72 -9.71 -1.77 25.09
N ALA A 73 -9.75 -3.10 25.24
CA ALA A 73 -9.20 -3.77 26.41
C ALA A 73 -7.69 -3.51 26.59
N VAL A 74 -6.91 -3.52 25.50
CA VAL A 74 -5.47 -3.23 25.55
C VAL A 74 -5.21 -1.75 25.87
N LEU A 75 -5.99 -0.83 25.30
CA LEU A 75 -5.86 0.60 25.56
C LEU A 75 -6.20 1.01 26.99
N GLN A 76 -7.01 0.21 27.68
CA GLN A 76 -7.36 0.40 29.10
C GLN A 76 -6.44 -0.36 30.06
N ASP A 77 -5.46 -1.12 29.55
CA ASP A 77 -4.55 -1.91 30.39
C ASP A 77 -3.32 -1.07 30.79
N ASP A 78 -3.21 -0.75 32.08
CA ASP A 78 -2.06 -0.02 32.63
C ASP A 78 -0.73 -0.77 32.38
N LYS A 79 -0.75 -2.11 32.36
CA LYS A 79 0.45 -2.91 32.10
C LYS A 79 0.91 -2.75 30.65
N PHE A 80 -0.02 -2.62 29.72
CA PHE A 80 0.30 -2.34 28.33
C PHE A 80 1.06 -1.00 28.22
N TRP A 81 0.55 0.07 28.82
CA TRP A 81 1.23 1.38 28.81
C TRP A 81 2.58 1.36 29.51
N ALA A 82 2.69 0.70 30.66
CA ALA A 82 3.96 0.54 31.36
C ALA A 82 4.98 -0.23 30.50
N SER A 83 4.55 -1.27 29.79
CA SER A 83 5.42 -2.04 28.88
C SER A 83 5.84 -1.22 27.65
N LEU A 84 4.89 -0.47 27.07
CA LEU A 84 5.14 0.39 25.92
C LEU A 84 6.15 1.49 26.27
N GLY A 85 6.03 2.09 27.45
CA GLY A 85 7.01 3.05 27.96
C GLY A 85 8.43 2.47 28.08
N ARG A 86 8.56 1.23 28.56
CA ARG A 86 9.86 0.54 28.64
C ARG A 86 10.46 0.26 27.26
N VAL A 87 9.64 -0.21 26.31
CA VAL A 87 10.10 -0.46 24.92
C VAL A 87 10.54 0.85 24.26
N SER A 88 9.76 1.92 24.43
CA SER A 88 10.11 3.25 23.93
C SER A 88 11.42 3.77 24.55
N LEU A 89 11.63 3.56 25.85
CA LEU A 89 12.87 3.93 26.53
C LEU A 89 14.07 3.19 25.92
N PHE A 90 13.97 1.88 25.70
CA PHE A 90 15.04 1.12 25.04
C PHE A 90 15.33 1.62 23.64
N LEU A 91 14.30 1.91 22.84
CA LEU A 91 14.47 2.45 21.48
C LEU A 91 15.25 3.77 21.51
N VAL A 92 14.89 4.68 22.41
CA VAL A 92 15.55 6.00 22.53
C VAL A 92 16.99 5.89 23.05
N VAL A 93 17.28 4.96 23.95
CA VAL A 93 18.64 4.77 24.50
C VAL A 93 19.54 4.00 23.54
N GLN A 94 18.97 3.06 22.77
CA GLN A 94 19.71 2.22 21.84
C GLN A 94 20.09 2.96 20.54
N VAL A 95 19.28 3.93 20.11
CA VAL A 95 19.53 4.73 18.90
C VAL A 95 20.52 5.85 19.15
#